data_AF-F1YNS9-F1
#
_entry.id   AF-F1YNS9-F1
#
_cell.length_a   1.000
_cell.length_b   1.000
_cell.length_c   1.000
_cell.angle_alpha   90.00
_cell.angle_beta   90.00
_cell.angle_gamma   90.00
#
_symmetry.space_group_name_H-M   'P 1'
#
loop_
_entity.id
_entity.type
_entity.pdbx_description
1 polymer ?
#
loop_
_entity_poly.entity_id
_entity_poly.type
_entity_poly.pdbx_seq_one_letter_code
_entity_poly.pdbx_strand_id
1 'polypeptide(L)'
;MIVAAAAAVMTARADAGSIGELTMSEVCAEADYPRRDGTVGPIPKATVWKHFRNLGDLAAAVAEHLDAQRLRVPEGIIGLAHPGGTESDRGAHAESSRRLEVRFAADNFGIDELVDQYDDATRRDDRADRLYWAAELSRRCLGDARSSGRRRAERARDWAKTALGLVDASSKIECMIGMRCARTATAAETILARNPGYEPTALSRIRTINETAAGFARAWGFALQEAMAAYRADTARALCEEDPVREMRAVHTIAATLTDEMRSEADDAQPSHDLLDGDDVAVVAEHLCEVEVAYASHPGYREVFGTSMSQLKRSMPECFRLTAVTTNRHRDSVEALLRLDAFAQLISEDGVRSNPAALEYAVDDYERASLDILRTARCGPIRDVLVASYLSSKATVQEHRAGDAVGEVGRGVGLPTGLSPSPIALRGSAIRFNRRAARVASGRGAQSALRGIADEACAELTRLAPDDGDEPSGVDADLGDLAKSIDDLILIAISRPNRFSGKEIKRLLEIADPLYYYVTTGRN
;
A
#
# COMPACT_ATOMS: atom_id res chain seq x y z
N MET A 1 -18.04 3.53 20.13
CA MET A 1 -19.41 3.34 20.67
C MET A 1 -20.05 4.66 21.08
N ILE A 2 -19.48 5.44 22.01
CA ILE A 2 -20.02 6.76 22.42
C ILE A 2 -20.18 7.69 21.20
N VAL A 3 -19.12 7.81 20.40
CA VAL A 3 -19.11 8.63 19.18
C VAL A 3 -20.15 8.17 18.16
N ALA A 4 -20.32 6.86 17.96
CA ALA A 4 -21.32 6.33 17.03
C ALA A 4 -22.76 6.60 17.52
N ALA A 5 -23.03 6.45 18.82
CA ALA A 5 -24.33 6.73 19.40
C ALA A 5 -24.64 8.25 19.41
N ALA A 6 -23.62 9.07 19.69
CA ALA A 6 -23.71 10.52 19.56
C ALA A 6 -23.90 10.96 18.11
N ALA A 7 -23.27 10.27 17.15
CA ALA A 7 -23.43 10.55 15.72
C ALA A 7 -24.88 10.39 15.27
N ALA A 8 -25.60 9.36 15.73
CA ALA A 8 -27.01 9.19 15.41
C ALA A 8 -27.87 10.35 15.93
N VAL A 9 -27.68 10.75 17.19
CA VAL A 9 -28.43 11.86 17.81
C VAL A 9 -28.10 13.19 17.15
N MET A 10 -26.82 13.50 17.00
CA MET A 10 -26.37 14.75 16.42
C MET A 10 -26.78 14.85 14.95
N THR A 11 -26.79 13.73 14.20
CA THR A 11 -27.29 13.71 12.82
C THR A 11 -28.79 13.96 12.77
N ALA A 12 -29.58 13.27 13.59
CA ALA A 12 -31.04 13.48 13.65
C ALA A 12 -31.40 14.92 14.07
N ARG A 13 -30.68 15.49 15.03
CA ARG A 13 -30.87 16.86 15.51
C ARG A 13 -30.44 17.90 14.47
N ALA A 14 -29.41 17.59 13.68
CA ALA A 14 -28.98 18.44 12.58
C ALA A 14 -29.99 18.42 11.42
N ASP A 15 -30.51 17.23 11.06
CA ASP A 15 -31.55 17.09 10.04
C ASP A 15 -32.85 17.79 10.44
N ALA A 16 -33.16 17.80 11.74
CA ALA A 16 -34.28 18.55 12.31
C ALA A 16 -34.00 20.06 12.53
N GLY A 17 -32.79 20.54 12.23
CA GLY A 17 -32.41 21.95 12.38
C GLY A 17 -32.28 22.45 13.84
N SER A 18 -32.23 21.55 14.83
CA SER A 18 -32.22 21.89 16.27
C SER A 18 -30.87 21.66 16.96
N ILE A 19 -29.84 21.31 16.20
CA ILE A 19 -28.50 21.01 16.72
C ILE A 19 -27.80 22.17 17.42
N GLY A 20 -28.13 23.42 17.10
CA GLY A 20 -27.54 24.59 17.77
C GLY A 20 -27.94 24.74 19.24
N GLU A 21 -29.05 24.12 19.65
CA GLU A 21 -29.53 24.10 21.03
C GLU A 21 -29.10 22.83 21.78
N LEU A 22 -28.48 21.89 21.07
CA LEU A 22 -28.10 20.60 21.60
C LEU A 22 -27.06 20.78 22.68
N THR A 23 -27.27 20.14 23.83
CA THR A 23 -26.33 20.10 24.94
C THR A 23 -25.70 18.72 25.06
N MET A 24 -24.53 18.66 25.71
CA MET A 24 -23.90 17.38 26.05
C MET A 24 -24.84 16.44 26.83
N SER A 25 -25.71 17.01 27.67
CA SER A 25 -26.68 16.24 28.45
C SER A 25 -27.78 15.61 27.60
N GLU A 26 -28.24 16.30 26.56
CA GLU A 26 -29.27 15.80 25.64
C GLU A 26 -28.70 14.72 24.72
N VAL A 27 -27.47 14.90 24.21
CA VAL A 27 -26.78 13.84 23.46
C VAL A 27 -26.65 12.57 24.29
N CYS A 28 -26.30 12.69 25.57
CA CYS A 28 -26.22 11.53 26.47
C CYS A 28 -27.58 10.86 26.70
N ALA A 29 -28.66 11.66 26.79
CA ALA A 29 -30.00 11.16 27.13
C ALA A 29 -30.70 10.51 25.92
N GLU A 30 -30.46 11.01 24.72
CA GLU A 30 -31.15 10.58 23.49
C GLU A 30 -30.41 9.50 22.71
N ALA A 31 -29.16 9.23 23.07
CA ALA A 31 -28.33 8.26 22.36
C ALA A 31 -28.65 6.82 22.75
N ASP A 32 -28.88 5.98 21.75
CA ASP A 32 -29.02 4.53 21.89
C ASP A 32 -27.64 3.87 22.04
N TYR A 33 -27.12 3.90 23.26
CA TYR A 33 -25.81 3.35 23.60
C TYR A 33 -25.88 1.86 23.98
N PRO A 34 -25.22 0.95 23.25
CA PRO A 34 -25.17 -0.47 23.60
C PRO A 34 -24.31 -0.69 24.85
N ARG A 35 -24.82 -1.47 25.80
CA ARG A 35 -24.15 -1.82 27.06
C ARG A 35 -23.58 -3.23 27.00
N ARG A 36 -22.59 -3.50 27.86
CA ARG A 36 -21.91 -4.82 27.94
C ARG A 36 -22.85 -5.97 28.34
N ASP A 37 -23.96 -5.65 29.00
CA ASP A 37 -25.01 -6.60 29.38
C ASP A 37 -26.04 -6.87 28.27
N GLY A 38 -25.82 -6.33 27.06
CA GLY A 38 -26.69 -6.51 25.89
C GLY A 38 -27.89 -5.55 25.86
N THR A 39 -28.05 -4.67 26.85
CA THR A 39 -29.12 -3.66 26.86
C THR A 39 -28.73 -2.41 26.08
N VAL A 40 -29.71 -1.65 25.60
CA VAL A 40 -29.52 -0.34 24.94
C VAL A 40 -30.18 0.74 25.78
N GLY A 41 -29.51 1.87 25.97
CA GLY A 41 -30.06 3.01 26.70
C GLY A 41 -29.15 4.24 26.63
N PRO A 42 -29.43 5.30 27.41
CA PRO A 42 -28.67 6.55 27.33
C PRO A 42 -27.19 6.33 27.65
N ILE A 43 -26.32 7.16 27.06
CA ILE A 43 -24.91 7.18 27.40
C ILE A 43 -24.78 7.71 28.85
N PRO A 44 -24.12 6.99 29.77
CA PRO A 44 -23.91 7.53 31.11
C PRO A 44 -23.07 8.81 31.04
N LYS A 45 -23.59 9.92 31.59
CA LYS A 45 -22.92 11.24 31.53
C LYS A 45 -21.48 11.17 32.02
N ALA A 46 -21.23 10.48 33.15
CA ALA A 46 -19.88 10.29 33.69
C ALA A 46 -18.90 9.64 32.69
N THR A 47 -19.40 8.77 31.81
CA THR A 47 -18.59 8.15 30.76
C THR A 47 -18.27 9.14 29.64
N VAL A 48 -19.21 10.00 29.23
CA VAL A 48 -18.94 11.03 28.21
C VAL A 48 -17.93 12.06 28.71
N TRP A 49 -18.11 12.54 29.94
CA TRP A 49 -17.19 13.51 30.57
C TRP A 49 -15.77 12.97 30.79
N LYS A 50 -15.59 11.64 30.81
CA LYS A 50 -14.26 11.01 30.84
C LYS A 50 -13.50 11.20 29.52
N HIS A 51 -14.22 11.35 28.41
CA HIS A 51 -13.63 11.35 27.06
C HIS A 51 -13.73 12.70 26.34
N PHE A 52 -14.72 13.53 26.66
CA PHE A 52 -14.98 14.80 25.97
C PHE A 52 -15.21 15.90 27.01
N ARG A 53 -14.44 17.00 26.89
CA ARG A 53 -14.50 18.09 27.87
C ARG A 53 -15.64 19.06 27.60
N ASN A 54 -16.11 19.11 26.36
CA ASN A 54 -17.22 19.93 25.92
C ASN A 54 -17.91 19.30 24.70
N LEU A 55 -19.07 19.85 24.32
CA LEU A 55 -19.86 19.34 23.20
C LEU A 55 -19.13 19.46 21.85
N GLY A 56 -18.28 20.47 21.69
CA GLY A 56 -17.48 20.66 20.49
C GLY A 56 -16.42 19.57 20.29
N ASP A 57 -15.76 19.13 21.37
CA ASP A 57 -14.82 17.99 21.32
C ASP A 57 -15.53 16.72 20.85
N LEU A 58 -16.75 16.49 21.34
CA LEU A 58 -17.58 15.36 20.92
C LEU A 58 -18.04 15.51 19.47
N ALA A 59 -18.43 16.72 19.06
CA ALA A 59 -18.84 17.01 17.69
C ALA A 59 -17.68 16.82 16.69
N ALA A 60 -16.46 17.19 17.06
CA ALA A 60 -15.25 16.94 16.27
C ALA A 60 -15.01 15.44 16.08
N ALA A 61 -15.09 14.64 17.15
CA ALA A 61 -14.96 13.20 17.07
C ALA A 61 -16.09 12.54 16.26
N VAL A 62 -17.31 13.07 16.34
CA VAL A 62 -18.45 12.62 15.51
C VAL A 62 -18.23 12.95 14.03
N ALA A 63 -17.69 14.13 13.72
CA ALA A 63 -17.32 14.49 12.36
C ALA A 63 -16.24 13.56 11.81
N GLU A 64 -15.18 13.29 12.59
CA GLU A 64 -14.13 12.32 12.22
C GLU A 64 -14.72 10.92 11.98
N HIS A 65 -15.65 10.48 12.83
CA HIS A 65 -16.29 9.17 12.70
C HIS A 65 -17.14 9.03 11.45
N LEU A 66 -17.96 10.04 11.15
CA LEU A 66 -18.79 10.09 9.95
C LEU A 66 -17.93 10.19 8.68
N ASP A 67 -16.88 11.01 8.70
CA ASP A 67 -15.92 11.15 7.60
C ASP A 67 -15.15 9.83 7.33
N ALA A 68 -14.69 9.15 8.38
CA ALA A 68 -14.04 7.85 8.27
C ALA A 68 -14.96 6.78 7.66
N GLN A 69 -16.27 6.86 7.92
CA GLN A 69 -17.29 5.99 7.31
C GLN A 69 -17.78 6.46 5.94
N ARG A 70 -17.26 7.60 5.44
CA ARG A 70 -17.70 8.27 4.21
C ARG A 70 -19.18 8.64 4.23
N LEU A 71 -19.70 8.96 5.40
CA LEU A 71 -21.05 9.47 5.62
C LEU A 71 -21.02 11.00 5.67
N ARG A 72 -22.13 11.64 5.27
CA ARG A 72 -22.28 13.09 5.34
C ARG A 72 -22.16 13.54 6.80
N VAL A 73 -21.31 14.53 7.08
CA VAL A 73 -21.28 15.24 8.37
C VAL A 73 -22.21 16.45 8.28
N PRO A 74 -23.31 16.51 9.06
CA PRO A 74 -24.19 17.67 9.08
C PRO A 74 -23.49 18.94 9.59
N GLU A 75 -23.79 20.08 8.98
CA GLU A 75 -23.12 21.36 9.25
C GLU A 75 -23.19 21.79 10.70
N GLY A 76 -24.31 21.51 11.38
CA GLY A 76 -24.43 21.84 12.78
C GLY A 76 -23.44 21.09 13.67
N ILE A 77 -22.99 19.89 13.26
CA ILE A 77 -21.95 19.14 13.97
C ILE A 77 -20.60 19.83 13.78
N ILE A 78 -20.31 20.32 12.57
CA ILE A 78 -19.08 21.06 12.26
C ILE A 78 -19.06 22.40 12.99
N GLY A 79 -20.19 23.12 13.01
CA GLY A 79 -20.34 24.38 13.74
C GLY A 79 -20.14 24.21 15.25
N LEU A 80 -20.66 23.13 15.83
CA LEU A 80 -20.41 22.78 17.23
C LEU A 80 -18.93 22.45 17.49
N ALA A 81 -18.24 21.83 16.53
CA ALA A 81 -16.81 21.52 16.64
C ALA A 81 -15.89 22.76 16.62
N HIS A 82 -16.42 23.94 16.23
CA HIS A 82 -15.67 25.21 16.13
C HIS A 82 -16.40 26.38 16.84
N PRO A 83 -16.48 26.40 18.19
CA PRO A 83 -17.31 27.36 18.92
C PRO A 83 -16.67 28.75 19.11
N GLY A 84 -16.31 29.44 18.02
CA GLY A 84 -15.63 30.75 18.07
C GLY A 84 -15.97 31.77 16.98
N GLY A 85 -16.90 31.49 16.05
CA GLY A 85 -17.28 32.39 14.96
C GLY A 85 -18.48 33.29 15.30
N THR A 86 -18.34 34.61 15.16
CA THR A 86 -19.43 35.59 15.37
C THR A 86 -20.49 35.54 14.26
N GLU A 87 -21.71 36.06 14.53
CA GLU A 87 -22.89 36.07 13.62
C GLU A 87 -22.69 36.61 12.18
N SER A 88 -21.53 37.19 11.88
CA SER A 88 -21.05 37.44 10.50
C SER A 88 -20.82 36.14 9.68
N ASP A 89 -20.75 34.97 10.32
CA ASP A 89 -20.45 33.67 9.70
C ASP A 89 -21.66 32.91 9.15
N ARG A 90 -22.90 33.40 9.33
CA ARG A 90 -24.08 32.75 8.71
C ARG A 90 -24.04 32.77 7.17
N GLY A 91 -23.38 33.78 6.58
CA GLY A 91 -23.08 33.81 5.13
C GLY A 91 -21.92 32.89 4.73
N ALA A 92 -20.94 32.70 5.62
CA ALA A 92 -19.83 31.75 5.44
C ALA A 92 -20.28 30.28 5.59
N HIS A 93 -21.35 30.02 6.35
CA HIS A 93 -21.93 28.69 6.51
C HIS A 93 -22.63 28.17 5.24
N ALA A 94 -23.44 28.98 4.55
CA ALA A 94 -24.02 28.60 3.26
C ALA A 94 -22.95 28.38 2.17
N GLU A 95 -21.86 29.16 2.22
CA GLU A 95 -20.68 28.96 1.40
C GLU A 95 -19.93 27.66 1.79
N SER A 96 -19.88 27.30 3.08
CA SER A 96 -19.23 26.09 3.60
C SER A 96 -19.98 24.79 3.25
N SER A 97 -21.31 24.78 3.20
CA SER A 97 -22.06 23.60 2.74
C SER A 97 -22.03 23.43 1.23
N ARG A 98 -22.04 24.52 0.46
CA ARG A 98 -21.73 24.47 -0.97
C ARG A 98 -20.31 23.98 -1.21
N ARG A 99 -19.33 24.42 -0.41
CA ARG A 99 -17.94 23.91 -0.45
C ARG A 99 -17.86 22.41 -0.14
N LEU A 100 -18.62 21.91 0.83
CA LEU A 100 -18.65 20.47 1.15
C LEU A 100 -19.35 19.64 0.09
N GLU A 101 -20.47 20.11 -0.47
CA GLU A 101 -21.13 19.46 -1.61
C GLU A 101 -20.23 19.41 -2.85
N VAL A 102 -19.47 20.47 -3.13
CA VAL A 102 -18.48 20.51 -4.22
C VAL A 102 -17.28 19.59 -3.92
N ARG A 103 -16.83 19.49 -2.66
CA ARG A 103 -15.79 18.54 -2.19
C ARG A 103 -16.23 17.07 -2.29
N PHE A 104 -17.52 16.77 -2.07
CA PHE A 104 -18.11 15.45 -2.35
C PHE A 104 -18.30 15.21 -3.86
N ALA A 105 -18.57 16.26 -4.64
CA ALA A 105 -18.62 16.20 -6.10
C ALA A 105 -17.22 16.10 -6.74
N ALA A 106 -16.14 16.29 -5.97
CA ALA A 106 -14.77 16.15 -6.43
C ALA A 106 -14.61 14.87 -7.25
N ASP A 107 -15.09 13.73 -6.74
CA ASP A 107 -15.02 12.42 -7.40
C ASP A 107 -15.71 12.36 -8.79
N ASN A 108 -16.65 13.27 -9.07
CA ASN A 108 -17.33 13.39 -10.36
C ASN A 108 -16.61 14.32 -11.35
N PHE A 109 -15.71 15.18 -10.88
CA PHE A 109 -14.99 16.10 -11.75
C PHE A 109 -13.85 15.43 -12.53
N GLY A 110 -13.67 15.83 -13.78
CA GLY A 110 -12.44 15.59 -14.54
C GLY A 110 -11.28 16.44 -14.02
N ILE A 111 -10.06 16.19 -14.54
CA ILE A 111 -8.89 16.99 -14.16
C ILE A 111 -9.04 18.45 -14.58
N ASP A 112 -9.60 18.72 -15.77
CA ASP A 112 -9.76 20.09 -16.25
C ASP A 112 -10.80 20.86 -15.42
N GLU A 113 -11.91 20.21 -15.06
CA GLU A 113 -12.92 20.78 -14.16
C GLU A 113 -12.36 21.08 -12.76
N LEU A 114 -11.45 20.25 -12.24
CA LEU A 114 -10.75 20.55 -10.99
C LEU A 114 -9.81 21.75 -11.11
N VAL A 115 -9.18 21.97 -12.27
CA VAL A 115 -8.37 23.17 -12.51
C VAL A 115 -9.26 24.40 -12.50
N ASP A 116 -10.44 24.34 -13.12
CA ASP A 116 -11.42 25.43 -13.06
C ASP A 116 -11.83 25.74 -11.61
N GLN A 117 -12.06 24.72 -10.77
CA GLN A 117 -12.35 24.92 -9.34
C GLN A 117 -11.20 25.59 -8.58
N TYR A 118 -9.95 25.25 -8.90
CA TYR A 118 -8.78 25.89 -8.31
C TYR A 118 -8.66 27.36 -8.74
N ASP A 119 -8.88 27.65 -10.03
CA ASP A 119 -8.84 29.01 -10.57
C ASP A 119 -9.95 29.88 -9.97
N ASP A 120 -11.15 29.33 -9.80
CA ASP A 120 -12.26 30.01 -9.12
C ASP A 120 -11.97 30.28 -7.64
N ALA A 121 -11.36 29.31 -6.93
CA ALA A 121 -10.88 29.54 -5.57
C ALA A 121 -9.79 30.62 -5.52
N THR A 122 -8.93 30.69 -6.52
CA THR A 122 -7.89 31.73 -6.65
C THR A 122 -8.49 33.11 -6.88
N ARG A 123 -9.52 33.23 -7.73
CA ARG A 123 -10.24 34.50 -7.96
C ARG A 123 -10.95 35.01 -6.69
N ARG A 124 -11.41 34.09 -5.83
CA ARG A 124 -12.02 34.39 -4.52
C ARG A 124 -11.00 34.62 -3.39
N ASP A 125 -9.70 34.46 -3.67
CA ASP A 125 -8.60 34.44 -2.69
C ASP A 125 -8.81 33.44 -1.53
N ASP A 126 -9.48 32.32 -1.80
CA ASP A 126 -9.78 31.32 -0.78
C ASP A 126 -8.60 30.37 -0.59
N ARG A 127 -7.84 30.53 0.50
CA ARG A 127 -6.67 29.66 0.80
C ARG A 127 -7.07 28.21 1.01
N ALA A 128 -8.12 27.95 1.78
CA ALA A 128 -8.51 26.59 2.16
C ALA A 128 -9.05 25.79 0.96
N ASP A 129 -9.84 26.43 0.09
CA ASP A 129 -10.31 25.80 -1.15
C ASP A 129 -9.15 25.58 -2.14
N ARG A 130 -8.24 26.56 -2.31
CA ARG A 130 -7.04 26.37 -3.14
C ARG A 130 -6.21 25.17 -2.65
N LEU A 131 -5.99 25.08 -1.34
CA LEU A 131 -5.26 23.97 -0.73
C LEU A 131 -5.93 22.63 -1.05
N TYR A 132 -7.25 22.53 -0.85
CA TYR A 132 -8.02 21.32 -1.13
C TYR A 132 -7.97 20.93 -2.62
N TRP A 133 -8.26 21.87 -3.53
CA TRP A 133 -8.29 21.58 -4.97
C TRP A 133 -6.92 21.19 -5.51
N ALA A 134 -5.85 21.86 -5.07
CA ALA A 134 -4.48 21.49 -5.42
C ALA A 134 -4.12 20.09 -4.88
N ALA A 135 -4.51 19.76 -3.65
CA ALA A 135 -4.31 18.43 -3.09
C ALA A 135 -5.02 17.35 -3.92
N GLU A 136 -6.26 17.60 -4.34
CA GLU A 136 -7.05 16.65 -5.12
C GLU A 136 -6.54 16.50 -6.57
N LEU A 137 -6.17 17.61 -7.22
CA LEU A 137 -5.49 17.62 -8.51
C LEU A 137 -4.19 16.80 -8.47
N SER A 138 -3.40 16.96 -7.40
CA SER A 138 -2.15 16.23 -7.23
C SER A 138 -2.39 14.72 -7.16
N ARG A 139 -3.39 14.29 -6.38
CA ARG A 139 -3.76 12.88 -6.19
C ARG A 139 -4.22 12.25 -7.50
N ARG A 140 -5.10 12.93 -8.24
CA ARG A 140 -5.62 12.45 -9.54
C ARG A 140 -4.53 12.37 -10.60
N CYS A 141 -3.71 13.41 -10.71
CA CYS A 141 -2.58 13.39 -11.63
C CYS A 141 -1.61 12.25 -11.29
N LEU A 142 -1.37 11.94 -10.01
CA LEU A 142 -0.52 10.82 -9.61
C LEU A 142 -1.16 9.47 -9.96
N GLY A 143 -2.47 9.32 -9.76
CA GLY A 143 -3.24 8.14 -10.16
C GLY A 143 -3.10 7.85 -11.65
N ASP A 144 -3.24 8.89 -12.48
CA ASP A 144 -3.08 8.82 -13.94
C ASP A 144 -1.62 8.67 -14.37
N ALA A 145 -0.65 9.16 -13.60
CA ALA A 145 0.78 9.02 -13.93
C ALA A 145 1.21 7.55 -14.01
N ARG A 146 0.59 6.69 -13.20
CA ARG A 146 0.84 5.24 -13.22
C ARG A 146 0.40 4.58 -14.55
N SER A 147 -0.54 5.17 -15.29
CA SER A 147 -1.02 4.69 -16.60
C SER A 147 -0.52 5.51 -17.80
N SER A 148 -0.30 6.81 -17.61
CA SER A 148 -0.17 7.82 -18.69
C SER A 148 1.19 8.52 -18.75
N GLY A 149 2.12 8.18 -17.85
CA GLY A 149 3.54 8.54 -17.95
C GLY A 149 3.96 9.89 -17.35
N ARG A 150 5.16 10.35 -17.75
CA ARG A 150 5.98 11.39 -17.11
C ARG A 150 5.28 12.73 -16.87
N ARG A 151 4.58 13.28 -17.86
CA ARG A 151 3.92 14.60 -17.76
C ARG A 151 2.89 14.66 -16.63
N ARG A 152 2.21 13.55 -16.37
CA ARG A 152 1.23 13.45 -15.26
C ARG A 152 1.92 13.43 -13.91
N ALA A 153 3.09 12.79 -13.79
CA ALA A 153 3.89 12.84 -12.57
C ALA A 153 4.44 14.25 -12.30
N GLU A 154 4.91 14.97 -13.33
CA GLU A 154 5.33 16.37 -13.20
C GLU A 154 4.18 17.26 -12.69
N ARG A 155 2.98 17.15 -13.29
CA ARG A 155 1.79 17.86 -12.82
C ARG A 155 1.40 17.50 -11.40
N ALA A 156 1.43 16.22 -11.03
CA ALA A 156 1.12 15.76 -9.68
C ALA A 156 2.06 16.40 -8.65
N ARG A 157 3.36 16.40 -8.93
CA ARG A 157 4.39 17.04 -8.11
C ARG A 157 4.10 18.54 -7.96
N ASP A 158 3.83 19.23 -9.06
CA ASP A 158 3.66 20.68 -9.06
C ASP A 158 2.43 21.09 -8.25
N TRP A 159 1.30 20.43 -8.47
CA TRP A 159 0.09 20.65 -7.67
C TRP A 159 0.29 20.35 -6.19
N ALA A 160 0.99 19.25 -5.86
CA ALA A 160 1.29 18.93 -4.47
C ALA A 160 2.20 19.98 -3.81
N LYS A 161 3.18 20.53 -4.54
CA LYS A 161 4.04 21.61 -4.03
C LYS A 161 3.29 22.92 -3.85
N THR A 162 2.40 23.26 -4.78
CA THR A 162 1.49 24.39 -4.64
C THR A 162 0.66 24.25 -3.37
N ALA A 163 0.06 23.09 -3.13
CA ALA A 163 -0.68 22.81 -1.91
C ALA A 163 0.19 22.95 -0.65
N LEU A 164 1.40 22.36 -0.64
CA LEU A 164 2.33 22.47 0.49
C LEU A 164 2.68 23.92 0.84
N GLY A 165 2.80 24.80 -0.15
CA GLY A 165 3.07 26.22 0.05
C GLY A 165 1.90 27.02 0.62
N LEU A 166 0.68 26.45 0.64
CA LEU A 166 -0.53 27.08 1.17
C LEU A 166 -0.85 26.65 2.61
N VAL A 167 -0.17 25.64 3.14
CA VAL A 167 -0.46 25.05 4.46
C VAL A 167 -0.10 26.01 5.58
N ASP A 168 -1.05 26.25 6.46
CA ASP A 168 -0.85 26.90 7.75
C ASP A 168 -0.50 25.87 8.83
N ALA A 169 0.74 25.94 9.34
CA ALA A 169 1.22 25.03 10.37
C ALA A 169 0.42 25.12 11.69
N SER A 170 -0.31 26.22 11.91
CA SER A 170 -1.19 26.41 13.07
C SER A 170 -2.56 25.73 12.93
N SER A 171 -2.87 25.15 11.76
CA SER A 171 -4.12 24.43 11.50
C SER A 171 -3.88 22.93 11.34
N LYS A 172 -4.49 22.12 12.23
CA LYS A 172 -4.38 20.65 12.23
C LYS A 172 -4.83 20.04 10.89
N ILE A 173 -5.98 20.50 10.38
CA ILE A 173 -6.58 19.98 9.14
C ILE A 173 -5.67 20.31 7.95
N GLU A 174 -5.15 21.54 7.88
CA GLU A 174 -4.25 21.92 6.80
C GLU A 174 -2.92 21.15 6.87
N CYS A 175 -2.39 20.89 8.07
CA CYS A 175 -1.21 20.03 8.27
C CYS A 175 -1.46 18.60 7.77
N MET A 176 -2.64 18.01 8.02
CA MET A 176 -2.99 16.69 7.50
C MET A 176 -3.06 16.66 5.97
N ILE A 177 -3.66 17.69 5.35
CA ILE A 177 -3.67 17.84 3.89
C ILE A 177 -2.23 18.00 3.38
N GLY A 178 -1.41 18.80 4.06
CA GLY A 178 0.01 19.00 3.78
C GLY A 178 0.79 17.68 3.79
N MET A 179 0.63 16.85 4.81
CA MET A 179 1.25 15.52 4.85
C MET A 179 0.81 14.64 3.67
N ARG A 180 -0.48 14.64 3.31
CA ARG A 180 -0.98 13.93 2.12
C ARG A 180 -0.34 14.45 0.83
N CYS A 181 -0.20 15.76 0.67
CA CYS A 181 0.48 16.38 -0.46
C CYS A 181 1.98 16.02 -0.50
N ALA A 182 2.66 16.00 0.64
CA ALA A 182 4.05 15.58 0.73
C ALA A 182 4.25 14.13 0.27
N ARG A 183 3.33 13.22 0.62
CA ARG A 183 3.32 11.84 0.12
C ARG A 183 3.15 11.79 -1.40
N THR A 184 2.17 12.52 -1.94
CA THR A 184 1.95 12.61 -3.39
C THR A 184 3.16 13.16 -4.13
N ALA A 185 3.76 14.25 -3.62
CA ALA A 185 4.94 14.86 -4.21
C ALA A 185 6.15 13.91 -4.16
N THR A 186 6.35 13.20 -3.05
CA THR A 186 7.41 12.19 -2.89
C THR A 186 7.25 11.05 -3.89
N ALA A 187 6.03 10.51 -4.03
CA ALA A 187 5.75 9.46 -5.00
C ALA A 187 5.97 9.93 -6.44
N ALA A 188 5.55 11.16 -6.77
CA ALA A 188 5.78 11.76 -8.08
C ALA A 188 7.28 11.96 -8.37
N GLU A 189 8.04 12.55 -7.44
CA GLU A 189 9.49 12.72 -7.58
C GLU A 189 10.20 11.37 -7.71
N THR A 190 9.76 10.34 -7.00
CA THR A 190 10.31 8.97 -7.11
C THR A 190 10.09 8.38 -8.50
N ILE A 191 8.89 8.56 -9.09
CA ILE A 191 8.61 8.14 -10.47
C ILE A 191 9.53 8.88 -11.47
N LEU A 192 9.72 10.19 -11.26
CA LEU A 192 10.53 11.03 -12.15
C LEU A 192 12.03 10.73 -12.00
N ALA A 193 12.51 10.44 -10.80
CA ALA A 193 13.91 10.10 -10.49
C ALA A 193 14.41 8.86 -11.22
N ARG A 194 13.51 7.94 -11.62
CA ARG A 194 13.87 6.78 -12.46
C ARG A 194 14.36 7.16 -13.86
N ASN A 195 14.16 8.41 -14.29
CA ASN A 195 14.68 8.90 -15.56
C ASN A 195 16.11 9.46 -15.36
N PRO A 196 17.13 8.91 -16.05
CA PRO A 196 18.51 9.40 -15.93
C PRO A 196 18.68 10.88 -16.22
N GLY A 197 17.84 11.47 -17.08
CA GLY A 197 17.88 12.90 -17.42
C GLY A 197 17.20 13.84 -16.41
N TYR A 198 16.59 13.31 -15.34
CA TYR A 198 15.89 14.09 -14.31
C TYR A 198 16.64 14.16 -12.97
N GLU A 199 17.66 13.31 -12.78
CA GLU A 199 18.22 12.92 -11.49
C GLU A 199 18.86 14.00 -10.58
N PRO A 200 19.55 15.08 -11.04
CA PRO A 200 20.63 15.69 -10.23
C PRO A 200 20.23 16.18 -8.84
N THR A 201 18.95 16.51 -8.64
CA THR A 201 18.44 17.07 -7.39
C THR A 201 17.17 16.39 -6.89
N ALA A 202 16.75 15.28 -7.50
CA ALA A 202 15.47 14.62 -7.17
C ALA A 202 15.46 14.09 -5.72
N LEU A 203 16.53 13.42 -5.28
CA LEU A 203 16.65 12.92 -3.91
C LEU A 203 16.71 14.04 -2.87
N SER A 204 17.40 15.14 -3.18
CA SER A 204 17.43 16.33 -2.31
C SER A 204 16.02 16.93 -2.15
N ARG A 205 15.23 16.98 -3.23
CA ARG A 205 13.84 17.44 -3.16
C ARG A 205 12.95 16.50 -2.36
N ILE A 206 13.08 15.18 -2.55
CA ILE A 206 12.34 14.19 -1.74
C ILE A 206 12.66 14.40 -0.27
N ARG A 207 13.94 14.56 0.09
CA ARG A 207 14.36 14.85 1.46
C ARG A 207 13.68 16.10 2.00
N THR A 208 13.79 17.25 1.31
CA THR A 208 13.19 18.51 1.77
C THR A 208 11.67 18.42 1.93
N ILE A 209 10.97 17.76 1.01
CA ILE A 209 9.51 17.55 1.12
C ILE A 209 9.16 16.80 2.41
N ASN A 210 9.91 15.74 2.73
CA ASN A 210 9.64 14.92 3.91
C ASN A 210 10.13 15.57 5.22
N GLU A 211 11.19 16.38 5.20
CA GLU A 211 11.57 17.22 6.34
C GLU A 211 10.47 18.24 6.68
N THR A 212 9.84 18.84 5.68
CA THR A 212 8.66 19.70 5.88
C THR A 212 7.47 18.92 6.46
N ALA A 213 7.19 17.73 5.93
CA ALA A 213 6.11 16.87 6.44
C ALA A 213 6.34 16.45 7.89
N ALA A 214 7.58 16.13 8.28
CA ALA A 214 7.95 15.86 9.66
C ALA A 214 7.70 17.06 10.57
N GLY A 215 7.96 18.28 10.08
CA GLY A 215 7.63 19.52 10.79
C GLY A 215 6.13 19.66 11.08
N PHE A 216 5.27 19.33 10.10
CA PHE A 216 3.81 19.33 10.29
C PHE A 216 3.36 18.26 11.30
N ALA A 217 3.91 17.05 11.19
CA ALA A 217 3.58 15.95 12.09
C ALA A 217 3.97 16.28 13.54
N ARG A 218 5.18 16.81 13.74
CA ARG A 218 5.70 17.22 15.05
C ARG A 218 4.85 18.31 15.71
N ALA A 219 4.38 19.29 14.94
CA ALA A 219 3.57 20.40 15.46
C ALA A 219 2.27 19.92 16.13
N TRP A 220 1.75 18.74 15.73
CA TRP A 220 0.49 18.18 16.21
C TRP A 220 0.64 16.87 16.99
N GLY A 221 1.89 16.44 17.26
CA GLY A 221 2.17 15.23 18.02
C GLY A 221 1.85 13.93 17.27
N PHE A 222 1.94 13.93 15.94
CA PHE A 222 1.75 12.73 15.11
C PHE A 222 3.07 11.95 14.98
N ALA A 223 3.40 11.13 15.98
CA ALA A 223 4.64 10.36 16.05
C ALA A 223 4.85 9.38 14.87
N LEU A 224 3.81 8.65 14.44
CA LEU A 224 3.88 7.71 13.31
C LEU A 224 4.10 8.44 11.99
N GLN A 225 3.38 9.54 11.75
CA GLN A 225 3.59 10.36 10.55
C GLN A 225 4.97 11.03 10.56
N GLU A 226 5.47 11.47 11.72
CA GLU A 226 6.82 12.02 11.88
C GLU A 226 7.87 10.95 11.56
N ALA A 227 7.74 9.74 12.13
CA ALA A 227 8.63 8.62 11.87
C ALA A 227 8.64 8.23 10.38
N MET A 228 7.46 8.19 9.74
CA MET A 228 7.33 7.86 8.33
C MET A 228 7.97 8.92 7.42
N ALA A 229 7.84 10.21 7.77
CA ALA A 229 8.49 11.30 7.08
C ALA A 229 10.03 11.27 7.27
N ALA A 230 10.49 11.05 8.51
CA ALA A 230 11.91 10.90 8.82
C ALA A 230 12.54 9.74 8.03
N TYR A 231 11.90 8.58 8.00
CA TYR A 231 12.34 7.42 7.21
C TYR A 231 12.51 7.74 5.72
N ARG A 232 11.56 8.45 5.11
CA ARG A 232 11.66 8.86 3.70
C ARG A 232 12.79 9.86 3.46
N ALA A 233 12.98 10.80 4.39
CA ALA A 233 14.07 11.78 4.32
C ALA A 233 15.44 11.10 4.45
N ASP A 234 15.60 10.19 5.41
CA ASP A 234 16.83 9.44 5.66
C ASP A 234 17.14 8.46 4.54
N THR A 235 16.14 7.79 3.98
CA THR A 235 16.31 6.96 2.79
C THR A 235 16.79 7.79 1.60
N ALA A 236 16.15 8.93 1.32
CA ALA A 236 16.60 9.82 0.24
C ALA A 236 18.03 10.34 0.45
N ARG A 237 18.42 10.55 1.71
CA ARG A 237 19.78 10.92 2.09
C ARG A 237 20.77 9.78 1.90
N ALA A 238 20.44 8.57 2.33
CA ALA A 238 21.24 7.38 2.13
C ALA A 238 21.51 7.13 0.64
N LEU A 239 20.49 7.28 -0.21
CA LEU A 239 20.62 7.16 -1.66
C LEU A 239 21.46 8.28 -2.30
N CYS A 240 21.45 9.48 -1.72
CA CYS A 240 22.26 10.60 -2.19
C CYS A 240 23.74 10.45 -1.79
N GLU A 241 23.99 9.90 -0.60
CA GLU A 241 25.33 9.66 -0.05
C GLU A 241 25.88 8.30 -0.48
N GLU A 242 25.08 7.46 -1.14
CA GLU A 242 25.39 6.07 -1.48
C GLU A 242 25.88 5.27 -0.27
N ASP A 243 25.15 5.41 0.86
CA ASP A 243 25.45 4.79 2.15
C ASP A 243 24.45 3.65 2.45
N PRO A 244 24.82 2.38 2.18
CA PRO A 244 23.97 1.22 2.46
C PRO A 244 23.65 1.05 3.94
N VAL A 245 24.57 1.42 4.84
CA VAL A 245 24.36 1.25 6.29
C VAL A 245 23.29 2.23 6.78
N ARG A 246 23.26 3.45 6.26
CA ARG A 246 22.18 4.39 6.56
C ARG A 246 20.84 3.94 6.01
N GLU A 247 20.80 3.41 4.78
CA GLU A 247 19.58 2.86 4.18
C GLU A 247 19.02 1.72 5.04
N MET A 248 19.87 0.75 5.40
CA MET A 248 19.52 -0.36 6.29
C MET A 248 19.00 0.13 7.65
N ARG A 249 19.68 1.11 8.28
CA ARG A 249 19.27 1.67 9.57
C ARG A 249 17.93 2.41 9.48
N ALA A 250 17.69 3.15 8.41
CA ALA A 250 16.43 3.86 8.21
C ALA A 250 15.27 2.86 8.12
N VAL A 251 15.41 1.79 7.33
CA VAL A 251 14.42 0.71 7.20
C VAL A 251 14.21 -0.02 8.52
N HIS A 252 15.29 -0.41 9.20
CA HIS A 252 15.22 -1.06 10.51
C HIS A 252 14.46 -0.19 11.52
N THR A 253 14.78 1.11 11.57
CA THR A 253 14.18 2.05 12.53
C THR A 253 12.68 2.15 12.32
N ILE A 254 12.22 2.42 11.10
CA ILE A 254 10.77 2.54 10.85
C ILE A 254 10.03 1.22 11.09
N ALA A 255 10.59 0.08 10.68
CA ALA A 255 9.96 -1.22 10.89
C ALA A 255 9.84 -1.56 12.38
N ALA A 256 10.86 -1.25 13.18
CA ALA A 256 10.83 -1.40 14.63
C ALA A 256 9.78 -0.47 15.26
N THR A 257 9.75 0.81 14.87
CA THR A 257 8.75 1.77 15.34
C THR A 257 7.32 1.30 15.05
N LEU A 258 7.02 0.84 13.82
CA LEU A 258 5.69 0.32 13.49
C LEU A 258 5.33 -0.92 14.33
N THR A 259 6.31 -1.80 14.57
CA THR A 259 6.09 -3.01 15.38
C THR A 259 5.84 -2.67 16.86
N ASP A 260 6.56 -1.71 17.41
CA ASP A 260 6.43 -1.29 18.81
C ASP A 260 5.11 -0.54 19.06
N GLU A 261 4.72 0.36 18.16
CA GLU A 261 3.44 1.09 18.24
C GLU A 261 2.24 0.14 18.17
N MET A 262 2.30 -0.87 17.30
CA MET A 262 1.26 -1.92 17.22
C MET A 262 1.11 -2.68 18.54
N ARG A 263 2.21 -2.95 19.25
CA ARG A 263 2.17 -3.60 20.58
C ARG A 263 1.59 -2.67 21.64
N SER A 264 1.94 -1.39 21.62
CA SER A 264 1.40 -0.40 22.56
C SER A 264 -0.12 -0.25 22.42
N GLU A 265 -0.65 -0.25 21.19
CA GLU A 265 -2.11 -0.22 20.96
C GLU A 265 -2.83 -1.52 21.39
N ALA A 266 -2.12 -2.64 21.54
CA ALA A 266 -2.73 -3.86 22.06
C ALA A 266 -2.97 -3.77 23.58
N ASP A 267 -2.14 -3.01 24.29
CA ASP A 267 -2.21 -2.79 25.73
C ASP A 267 -3.10 -1.58 26.09
N ASP A 268 -3.15 -0.55 25.23
CA ASP A 268 -4.00 0.62 25.41
C ASP A 268 -5.36 0.49 24.70
N ALA A 269 -6.45 0.59 25.46
CA ALA A 269 -7.83 0.44 24.96
C ALA A 269 -8.36 1.62 24.11
N GLN A 270 -7.49 2.48 23.57
CA GLN A 270 -7.88 3.71 22.87
C GLN A 270 -7.28 3.75 21.44
N PRO A 271 -8.11 3.94 20.39
CA PRO A 271 -7.59 4.06 19.03
C PRO A 271 -6.80 5.36 18.84
N SER A 272 -5.60 5.27 18.28
CA SER A 272 -4.79 6.43 17.89
C SER A 272 -5.44 7.22 16.75
N HIS A 273 -5.38 8.56 16.81
CA HIS A 273 -5.77 9.44 15.70
C HIS A 273 -4.62 9.64 14.68
N ASP A 274 -3.42 9.17 15.02
CA ASP A 274 -2.23 9.23 14.19
C ASP A 274 -2.13 7.95 13.35
N LEU A 275 -2.86 7.92 12.23
CA LEU A 275 -2.99 6.73 11.39
C LEU A 275 -2.25 6.90 10.07
N LEU A 276 -1.65 5.81 9.58
CA LEU A 276 -0.97 5.73 8.29
C LEU A 276 -1.92 5.34 7.15
N ASP A 277 -1.46 5.50 5.91
CA ASP A 277 -2.10 4.86 4.75
C ASP A 277 -1.53 3.43 4.59
N GLY A 278 -2.33 2.51 4.05
CA GLY A 278 -1.88 1.15 3.75
C GLY A 278 -0.70 1.11 2.78
N ASP A 279 -0.61 2.10 1.86
CA ASP A 279 0.55 2.27 0.99
C ASP A 279 1.83 2.63 1.78
N ASP A 280 1.74 3.32 2.93
CA ASP A 280 2.91 3.67 3.75
C ASP A 280 3.53 2.41 4.39
N VAL A 281 2.70 1.53 4.95
CA VAL A 281 3.14 0.25 5.55
C VAL A 281 3.66 -0.71 4.49
N ALA A 282 2.99 -0.80 3.33
CA ALA A 282 3.42 -1.64 2.22
C ALA A 282 4.81 -1.25 1.70
N VAL A 283 5.10 0.05 1.59
CA VAL A 283 6.43 0.53 1.17
C VAL A 283 7.53 0.11 2.14
N VAL A 284 7.27 0.10 3.45
CA VAL A 284 8.25 -0.37 4.45
C VAL A 284 8.50 -1.87 4.31
N ALA A 285 7.44 -2.68 4.15
CA ALA A 285 7.56 -4.11 3.96
C ALA A 285 8.30 -4.48 2.66
N GLU A 286 8.01 -3.78 1.56
CA GLU A 286 8.73 -3.91 0.30
C GLU A 286 10.22 -3.59 0.48
N HIS A 287 10.55 -2.49 1.16
CA HIS A 287 11.93 -2.07 1.36
C HIS A 287 12.71 -3.02 2.29
N LEU A 288 12.05 -3.66 3.27
CA LEU A 288 12.66 -4.74 4.07
C LEU A 288 13.08 -5.93 3.19
N CYS A 289 12.22 -6.35 2.26
CA CYS A 289 12.57 -7.41 1.32
C CYS A 289 13.69 -6.97 0.36
N GLU A 290 13.63 -5.73 -0.15
CA GLU A 290 14.67 -5.17 -1.01
C GLU A 290 16.03 -5.17 -0.31
N VAL A 291 16.11 -4.69 0.94
CA VAL A 291 17.34 -4.61 1.72
C VAL A 291 17.89 -5.99 2.06
N GLU A 292 17.06 -6.98 2.40
CA GLU A 292 17.56 -8.33 2.64
C GLU A 292 18.18 -8.93 1.38
N VAL A 293 17.47 -8.90 0.25
CA VAL A 293 17.98 -9.46 -1.01
C VAL A 293 19.23 -8.70 -1.50
N ALA A 294 19.26 -7.37 -1.35
CA ALA A 294 20.37 -6.54 -1.80
C ALA A 294 21.62 -6.65 -0.91
N TYR A 295 21.43 -6.70 0.41
CA TYR A 295 22.51 -6.46 1.36
C TYR A 295 22.78 -7.64 2.31
N ALA A 296 22.16 -8.81 2.15
CA ALA A 296 22.42 -9.98 3.01
C ALA A 296 23.92 -10.34 3.15
N SER A 297 24.73 -10.11 2.10
CA SER A 297 26.18 -10.33 2.10
C SER A 297 27.02 -9.13 2.56
N HIS A 298 26.40 -7.97 2.77
CA HIS A 298 27.09 -6.75 3.18
C HIS A 298 27.56 -6.87 4.65
N PRO A 299 28.80 -6.46 5.00
CA PRO A 299 29.33 -6.60 6.36
C PRO A 299 28.45 -5.97 7.45
N GLY A 300 27.90 -4.79 7.17
CA GLY A 300 27.02 -4.06 8.09
C GLY A 300 25.62 -4.66 8.25
N TYR A 301 25.22 -5.65 7.44
CA TYR A 301 23.87 -6.23 7.51
C TYR A 301 23.60 -6.89 8.85
N ARG A 302 24.54 -7.72 9.32
CA ARG A 302 24.43 -8.39 10.63
C ARG A 302 24.49 -7.40 11.80
N GLU A 303 25.20 -6.29 11.65
CA GLU A 303 25.26 -5.24 12.68
C GLU A 303 23.93 -4.50 12.83
N VAL A 304 23.24 -4.24 11.72
CA VAL A 304 21.97 -3.49 11.73
C VAL A 304 20.79 -4.40 12.05
N PHE A 305 20.68 -5.54 11.37
CA PHE A 305 19.51 -6.41 11.47
C PHE A 305 19.70 -7.62 12.38
N GLY A 306 20.93 -8.09 12.63
CA GLY A 306 21.18 -9.25 13.49
C GLY A 306 20.18 -10.39 13.28
N THR A 307 19.41 -10.71 14.32
CA THR A 307 18.30 -11.68 14.29
C THR A 307 16.90 -11.03 14.16
N SER A 308 16.82 -9.70 14.07
CA SER A 308 15.56 -8.95 14.05
C SER A 308 14.86 -8.97 12.69
N MET A 309 15.56 -9.15 11.56
CA MET A 309 14.96 -9.12 10.21
C MET A 309 13.73 -10.04 10.09
N SER A 310 13.90 -11.32 10.42
CA SER A 310 12.81 -12.30 10.32
C SER A 310 11.66 -12.01 11.30
N GLN A 311 11.94 -11.33 12.42
CA GLN A 311 10.89 -10.90 13.36
C GLN A 311 10.13 -9.70 12.80
N LEU A 312 10.83 -8.68 12.31
CA LEU A 312 10.25 -7.48 11.70
C LEU A 312 9.35 -7.86 10.53
N LYS A 313 9.84 -8.69 9.60
CA LYS A 313 9.05 -9.20 8.46
C LYS A 313 7.78 -9.93 8.91
N ARG A 314 7.86 -10.78 9.93
CA ARG A 314 6.67 -11.48 10.48
C ARG A 314 5.65 -10.55 11.13
N SER A 315 6.09 -9.44 11.72
CA SER A 315 5.21 -8.45 12.36
C SER A 315 4.59 -7.44 11.38
N MET A 316 5.16 -7.27 10.18
CA MET A 316 4.66 -6.27 9.21
C MET A 316 3.17 -6.42 8.83
N PRO A 317 2.59 -7.62 8.61
CA PRO A 317 1.17 -7.75 8.32
C PRO A 317 0.25 -7.21 9.44
N GLU A 318 0.69 -7.31 10.70
CA GLU A 318 -0.06 -6.82 11.85
C GLU A 318 -0.03 -5.29 11.95
N CYS A 319 1.03 -4.65 11.43
CA CYS A 319 1.18 -3.19 11.42
C CYS A 319 0.11 -2.48 10.56
N PHE A 320 -0.65 -3.19 9.73
CA PHE A 320 -1.81 -2.63 9.03
C PHE A 320 -2.93 -2.18 9.98
N ARG A 321 -2.90 -2.59 11.26
CA ARG A 321 -3.79 -2.05 12.30
C ARG A 321 -3.57 -0.56 12.55
N LEU A 322 -2.36 -0.03 12.28
CA LEU A 322 -2.00 1.38 12.41
C LEU A 322 -2.51 2.25 11.23
N THR A 323 -3.39 1.70 10.37
CA THR A 323 -3.86 2.39 9.18
C THR A 323 -5.33 2.80 9.28
N ALA A 324 -5.67 3.92 8.65
CA ALA A 324 -7.03 4.48 8.71
C ALA A 324 -8.07 3.66 7.93
N VAL A 325 -7.64 2.70 7.10
CA VAL A 325 -8.52 1.97 6.17
C VAL A 325 -8.38 0.47 6.40
N THR A 326 -9.50 -0.19 6.69
CA THR A 326 -9.64 -1.65 6.81
C THR A 326 -9.59 -2.38 5.46
N THR A 327 -8.82 -1.88 4.48
CA THR A 327 -8.68 -2.57 3.19
C THR A 327 -7.69 -3.73 3.34
N ASN A 328 -8.23 -4.93 3.57
CA ASN A 328 -7.47 -6.19 3.59
C ASN A 328 -6.48 -6.34 2.40
N ARG A 329 -6.76 -5.71 1.25
CA ARG A 329 -5.94 -5.83 0.04
C ARG A 329 -4.46 -5.49 0.20
N HIS A 330 -4.10 -4.40 0.89
CA HIS A 330 -2.67 -4.04 1.03
C HIS A 330 -1.95 -5.02 1.94
N ARG A 331 -2.61 -5.42 3.03
CA ARG A 331 -2.15 -6.48 3.92
C ARG A 331 -1.97 -7.79 3.16
N ASP A 332 -2.97 -8.24 2.39
CA ASP A 332 -2.91 -9.48 1.60
C ASP A 332 -1.77 -9.46 0.58
N SER A 333 -1.49 -8.29 0.00
CA SER A 333 -0.39 -8.08 -0.94
C SER A 333 0.98 -8.18 -0.24
N VAL A 334 1.11 -7.60 0.96
CA VAL A 334 2.33 -7.71 1.77
C VAL A 334 2.52 -9.15 2.26
N GLU A 335 1.48 -9.81 2.74
CA GLU A 335 1.57 -11.22 3.15
C GLU A 335 1.98 -12.12 1.98
N ALA A 336 1.45 -11.87 0.78
CA ALA A 336 1.88 -12.57 -0.44
C ALA A 336 3.35 -12.29 -0.80
N LEU A 337 3.80 -11.04 -0.66
CA LEU A 337 5.20 -10.67 -0.91
C LEU A 337 6.14 -11.38 0.08
N LEU A 338 5.78 -11.41 1.36
CA LEU A 338 6.56 -12.05 2.41
C LEU A 338 6.62 -13.58 2.24
N ARG A 339 5.56 -14.20 1.70
CA ARG A 339 5.61 -15.62 1.32
C ARG A 339 6.53 -15.88 0.12
N LEU A 340 6.48 -15.03 -0.91
CA LEU A 340 7.41 -15.13 -2.06
C LEU A 340 8.87 -14.95 -1.63
N ASP A 341 9.10 -14.00 -0.73
CA ASP A 341 10.41 -13.72 -0.13
C ASP A 341 10.91 -14.89 0.71
N ALA A 342 10.07 -15.45 1.59
CA ALA A 342 10.41 -16.64 2.38
C ALA A 342 10.71 -17.85 1.50
N PHE A 343 9.95 -18.06 0.42
CA PHE A 343 10.24 -19.10 -0.57
C PHE A 343 11.61 -18.86 -1.22
N ALA A 344 11.90 -17.62 -1.65
CA ALA A 344 13.18 -17.29 -2.27
C ALA A 344 14.37 -17.50 -1.33
N GLN A 345 14.21 -17.22 -0.03
CA GLN A 345 15.22 -17.51 0.98
C GLN A 345 15.43 -19.02 1.14
N LEU A 346 14.36 -19.80 1.27
CA LEU A 346 14.42 -21.26 1.39
C LEU A 346 15.21 -21.90 0.24
N ILE A 347 14.96 -21.48 -1.00
CA ILE A 347 15.68 -22.04 -2.16
C ILE A 347 17.13 -21.55 -2.27
N SER A 348 17.46 -20.42 -1.62
CA SER A 348 18.82 -19.89 -1.57
C SER A 348 19.70 -20.57 -0.51
N GLU A 349 19.09 -21.33 0.39
CA GLU A 349 19.82 -22.12 1.39
C GLU A 349 20.67 -23.20 0.72
N ASP A 350 21.93 -23.31 1.17
CA ASP A 350 22.87 -24.31 0.68
C ASP A 350 22.27 -25.72 0.79
N GLY A 351 22.24 -26.43 -0.34
CA GLY A 351 21.72 -27.79 -0.42
C GLY A 351 20.31 -27.90 -1.00
N VAL A 352 19.44 -26.90 -0.86
CA VAL A 352 18.06 -26.97 -1.41
C VAL A 352 18.07 -26.87 -2.93
N ARG A 353 18.71 -25.83 -3.49
CA ARG A 353 18.80 -25.64 -4.95
C ARG A 353 19.51 -26.80 -5.67
N SER A 354 20.46 -27.44 -5.00
CA SER A 354 21.24 -28.56 -5.54
C SER A 354 20.61 -29.94 -5.30
N ASN A 355 19.54 -30.04 -4.50
CA ASN A 355 18.84 -31.29 -4.21
C ASN A 355 17.47 -31.30 -4.90
N PRO A 356 17.29 -32.08 -5.99
CA PRO A 356 16.05 -32.10 -6.76
C PRO A 356 14.81 -32.40 -5.92
N ALA A 357 14.90 -33.34 -4.97
CA ALA A 357 13.77 -33.72 -4.12
C ALA A 357 13.38 -32.61 -3.12
N ALA A 358 14.37 -31.90 -2.58
CA ALA A 358 14.10 -30.77 -1.67
C ALA A 358 13.52 -29.57 -2.44
N LEU A 359 14.00 -29.30 -3.65
CA LEU A 359 13.48 -28.25 -4.51
C LEU A 359 12.05 -28.57 -4.99
N GLU A 360 11.78 -29.81 -5.36
CA GLU A 360 10.45 -30.30 -5.72
C GLU A 360 9.46 -30.12 -4.57
N TYR A 361 9.84 -30.54 -3.36
CA TYR A 361 9.04 -30.34 -2.16
C TYR A 361 8.74 -28.84 -1.91
N ALA A 362 9.76 -27.98 -1.99
CA ALA A 362 9.57 -26.55 -1.79
C ALA A 362 8.64 -25.89 -2.83
N VAL A 363 8.71 -26.31 -4.10
CA VAL A 363 7.83 -25.81 -5.17
C VAL A 363 6.40 -26.30 -5.00
N ASP A 364 6.22 -27.57 -4.66
CA ASP A 364 4.89 -28.16 -4.49
C ASP A 364 4.19 -27.66 -3.21
N ASP A 365 4.93 -27.40 -2.12
CA ASP A 365 4.40 -26.83 -0.86
C ASP A 365 3.91 -25.38 -1.03
N TYR A 366 4.35 -24.69 -2.10
CA TYR A 366 3.90 -23.33 -2.41
C TYR A 366 2.55 -23.29 -3.16
N GLU A 367 1.51 -23.88 -2.56
CA GLU A 367 0.17 -24.09 -3.15
C GLU A 367 -0.55 -22.81 -3.64
N ARG A 368 -0.18 -21.62 -3.15
CA ARG A 368 -0.83 -20.33 -3.49
C ARG A 368 0.02 -19.42 -4.39
N ALA A 369 1.08 -19.95 -4.99
CA ALA A 369 2.05 -19.14 -5.72
C ALA A 369 1.41 -18.22 -6.76
N SER A 370 0.44 -18.67 -7.57
CA SER A 370 -0.10 -17.80 -8.63
C SER A 370 -1.01 -16.68 -8.10
N LEU A 371 -1.77 -16.92 -7.02
CA LEU A 371 -2.50 -15.87 -6.32
C LEU A 371 -1.54 -14.85 -5.68
N ASP A 372 -0.46 -15.33 -5.07
CA ASP A 372 0.53 -14.46 -4.46
C ASP A 372 1.27 -13.61 -5.52
N ILE A 373 1.61 -14.19 -6.68
CA ILE A 373 2.19 -13.46 -7.81
C ILE A 373 1.21 -12.39 -8.33
N LEU A 374 -0.10 -12.65 -8.35
CA LEU A 374 -1.13 -11.66 -8.72
C LEU A 374 -1.27 -10.54 -7.68
N ARG A 375 -1.37 -10.90 -6.40
CA ARG A 375 -1.53 -9.94 -5.29
C ARG A 375 -0.36 -8.98 -5.21
N THR A 376 0.85 -9.48 -5.46
CA THR A 376 2.10 -8.71 -5.42
C THR A 376 2.37 -7.90 -6.69
N ALA A 377 1.43 -7.82 -7.64
CA ALA A 377 1.62 -7.07 -8.90
C ALA A 377 1.97 -5.58 -8.73
N ARG A 378 1.78 -5.01 -7.54
CA ARG A 378 2.15 -3.64 -7.19
C ARG A 378 3.49 -3.50 -6.45
N CYS A 379 4.12 -4.60 -6.03
CA CYS A 379 5.25 -4.62 -5.10
C CYS A 379 6.62 -4.39 -5.75
N GLY A 380 6.74 -3.33 -6.55
CA GLY A 380 8.03 -2.84 -7.03
C GLY A 380 8.87 -3.84 -7.88
N PRO A 381 10.17 -3.56 -8.05
CA PRO A 381 11.13 -4.44 -8.72
C PRO A 381 11.46 -5.72 -7.93
N ILE A 382 11.41 -5.66 -6.59
CA ILE A 382 11.67 -6.82 -5.72
C ILE A 382 10.77 -8.00 -6.05
N ARG A 383 9.48 -7.74 -6.28
CA ARG A 383 8.54 -8.75 -6.74
C ARG A 383 8.98 -9.41 -8.04
N ASP A 384 9.45 -8.64 -9.02
CA ASP A 384 9.86 -9.21 -10.31
C ASP A 384 11.07 -10.17 -10.11
N VAL A 385 12.00 -9.87 -9.20
CA VAL A 385 13.12 -10.76 -8.84
C VAL A 385 12.64 -12.03 -8.13
N LEU A 386 11.78 -11.91 -7.12
CA LEU A 386 11.25 -13.04 -6.35
C LEU A 386 10.42 -13.98 -7.25
N VAL A 387 9.58 -13.42 -8.13
CA VAL A 387 8.79 -14.18 -9.10
C VAL A 387 9.69 -14.91 -10.08
N ALA A 388 10.74 -14.26 -10.59
CA ALA A 388 11.69 -14.90 -11.49
C ALA A 388 12.39 -16.09 -10.82
N SER A 389 12.72 -15.98 -9.53
CA SER A 389 13.31 -17.06 -8.74
C SER A 389 12.37 -18.26 -8.61
N TYR A 390 11.09 -18.02 -8.31
CA TYR A 390 10.05 -19.07 -8.28
C TYR A 390 9.86 -19.74 -9.64
N LEU A 391 9.71 -18.97 -10.72
CA LEU A 391 9.50 -19.50 -12.06
C LEU A 391 10.68 -20.34 -12.55
N SER A 392 11.91 -19.91 -12.24
CA SER A 392 13.13 -20.66 -12.58
C SER A 392 13.17 -21.98 -11.82
N SER A 393 12.85 -21.96 -10.52
CA SER A 393 12.80 -23.16 -9.67
C SER A 393 11.73 -24.15 -10.15
N LYS A 394 10.52 -23.66 -10.48
CA LYS A 394 9.44 -24.49 -11.05
C LYS A 394 9.84 -25.11 -12.39
N ALA A 395 10.57 -24.38 -13.25
CA ALA A 395 11.08 -24.91 -14.51
C ALA A 395 12.09 -26.04 -14.26
N THR A 396 13.03 -25.85 -13.33
CA THR A 396 14.01 -26.88 -12.95
C THR A 396 13.33 -28.15 -12.44
N VAL A 397 12.32 -28.05 -11.57
CA VAL A 397 11.57 -29.21 -11.07
C VAL A 397 10.89 -29.98 -12.20
N GLN A 398 10.25 -29.27 -13.14
CA GLN A 398 9.59 -29.90 -14.28
C GLN A 398 10.57 -30.62 -15.23
N GLU A 399 11.78 -30.09 -15.42
CA GLU A 399 12.83 -30.75 -16.22
C GLU A 399 13.32 -32.04 -15.57
N HIS A 400 13.52 -32.05 -14.24
CA HIS A 400 13.90 -33.27 -13.51
C HIS A 400 12.82 -34.34 -13.64
N ARG A 401 11.55 -33.99 -13.42
CA ARG A 401 10.40 -34.91 -13.59
C ARG A 401 10.33 -35.49 -15.01
N ALA A 402 10.60 -34.69 -16.04
CA ALA A 402 10.63 -35.16 -17.43
C ALA A 402 11.82 -36.09 -17.71
N GLY A 403 12.97 -35.85 -17.09
CA GLY A 403 14.15 -36.71 -17.20
C GLY A 403 13.96 -38.09 -16.56
N ASP A 404 13.31 -38.14 -15.39
CA ASP A 404 13.03 -39.39 -14.66
C ASP A 404 12.00 -40.25 -15.38
N ALA A 405 11.00 -39.65 -16.04
CA ALA A 405 9.99 -40.35 -16.84
C ALA A 405 10.57 -41.10 -18.06
N VAL A 406 11.74 -40.70 -18.57
CA VAL A 406 12.44 -41.38 -19.68
C VAL A 406 13.23 -42.60 -19.19
N GLY A 407 13.57 -42.66 -17.89
CA GLY A 407 14.25 -43.79 -17.25
C GLY A 407 13.35 -44.99 -16.91
N GLU A 408 12.04 -44.76 -16.77
CA GLU A 408 11.03 -45.80 -16.47
C GLU A 408 10.29 -46.30 -17.73
N VAL A 409 11.01 -46.77 -18.75
CA VAL A 409 10.38 -47.58 -19.81
C VAL A 409 10.19 -49.02 -19.30
N GLY A 410 9.27 -49.19 -18.36
CA GLY A 410 9.08 -50.46 -17.67
C GLY A 410 7.83 -50.53 -16.78
N ARG A 411 6.66 -50.55 -17.42
CA ARG A 411 5.31 -50.85 -16.86
C ARG A 411 4.60 -49.71 -16.11
N GLY A 412 3.79 -49.00 -16.88
CA GLY A 412 2.62 -48.29 -16.37
C GLY A 412 2.03 -47.42 -17.47
N VAL A 413 0.81 -47.71 -17.91
CA VAL A 413 0.04 -46.79 -18.76
C VAL A 413 -0.34 -45.60 -17.88
N GLY A 414 0.55 -44.62 -17.77
CA GLY A 414 0.30 -43.36 -17.09
C GLY A 414 -0.39 -42.39 -18.04
N LEU A 415 -1.61 -41.98 -17.71
CA LEU A 415 -2.35 -40.93 -18.40
C LEU A 415 -1.52 -39.63 -18.49
N PRO A 416 -1.65 -38.83 -19.57
CA PRO A 416 -0.99 -37.53 -19.65
C PRO A 416 -1.56 -36.59 -18.57
N THR A 417 -0.67 -36.00 -17.78
CA THR A 417 -1.02 -35.16 -16.61
C THR A 417 -0.78 -33.66 -16.85
N GLY A 418 -1.87 -32.90 -17.00
CA GLY A 418 -2.00 -31.48 -16.61
C GLY A 418 -1.61 -30.38 -17.62
N LEU A 419 -2.27 -29.22 -17.51
CA LEU A 419 -2.03 -27.94 -18.24
C LEU A 419 -0.72 -27.24 -17.82
N SER A 420 0.34 -27.98 -17.53
CA SER A 420 1.55 -27.37 -16.96
C SER A 420 2.34 -26.57 -18.01
N PRO A 421 2.66 -25.27 -17.74
CA PRO A 421 3.47 -24.47 -18.64
C PRO A 421 4.82 -25.15 -18.83
N SER A 422 5.32 -25.18 -20.07
CA SER A 422 6.59 -25.84 -20.37
C SER A 422 7.76 -25.19 -19.61
N PRO A 423 8.81 -25.95 -19.25
CA PRO A 423 9.99 -25.40 -18.59
C PRO A 423 10.61 -24.22 -19.35
N ILE A 424 10.61 -24.31 -20.69
CA ILE A 424 11.08 -23.25 -21.59
C ILE A 424 10.23 -21.98 -21.43
N ALA A 425 8.90 -22.10 -21.38
CA ALA A 425 8.01 -20.95 -21.19
C ALA A 425 8.17 -20.30 -19.80
N LEU A 426 8.41 -21.11 -18.76
CA LEU A 426 8.69 -20.64 -17.40
C LEU A 426 10.03 -19.90 -17.32
N ARG A 427 11.12 -20.46 -17.87
CA ARG A 427 12.43 -19.79 -17.96
C ARG A 427 12.35 -18.50 -18.78
N GLY A 428 11.66 -18.53 -19.92
CA GLY A 428 11.42 -17.34 -20.74
C GLY A 428 10.66 -16.25 -19.97
N SER A 429 9.72 -16.63 -19.11
CA SER A 429 9.00 -15.70 -18.23
C SER A 429 9.90 -15.15 -17.13
N ALA A 430 10.73 -15.99 -16.48
CA ALA A 430 11.71 -15.56 -15.49
C ALA A 430 12.71 -14.54 -16.08
N ILE A 431 13.22 -14.79 -17.29
CA ILE A 431 14.07 -13.84 -18.05
C ILE A 431 13.35 -12.50 -18.24
N ARG A 432 12.07 -12.50 -18.62
CA ARG A 432 11.29 -11.27 -18.80
C ARG A 432 11.12 -10.50 -17.49
N PHE A 433 10.89 -11.20 -16.38
CA PHE A 433 10.78 -10.60 -15.06
C PHE A 433 12.10 -9.96 -14.61
N ASN A 434 13.21 -10.70 -14.68
CA ASN A 434 14.54 -10.18 -14.35
C ASN A 434 14.93 -8.98 -15.24
N ARG A 435 14.73 -9.08 -16.56
CA ARG A 435 14.98 -7.97 -17.50
C ARG A 435 14.13 -6.73 -17.18
N ARG A 436 12.87 -6.94 -16.76
CA ARG A 436 12.01 -5.84 -16.32
C ARG A 436 12.53 -5.23 -15.03
N ALA A 437 12.88 -6.04 -14.02
CA ALA A 437 13.42 -5.58 -12.75
C ALA A 437 14.66 -4.70 -12.97
N ALA A 438 15.63 -5.20 -13.75
CA ALA A 438 16.85 -4.48 -14.07
C ALA A 438 16.61 -3.14 -14.80
N ARG A 439 15.57 -3.08 -15.65
CA ARG A 439 15.22 -1.85 -16.36
C ARG A 439 14.52 -0.80 -15.49
N VAL A 440 13.69 -1.23 -14.53
CA VAL A 440 12.79 -0.32 -13.78
C VAL A 440 13.30 0.04 -12.39
N ALA A 441 14.23 -0.74 -11.83
CA ALA A 441 14.88 -0.46 -10.57
C ALA A 441 15.76 0.80 -10.65
N SER A 442 15.83 1.55 -9.55
CA SER A 442 16.72 2.70 -9.41
C SER A 442 18.19 2.30 -9.59
N GLY A 443 19.02 3.22 -10.07
CA GLY A 443 20.47 3.03 -10.16
C GLY A 443 21.21 3.20 -8.82
N ARG A 444 20.50 3.45 -7.72
CA ARG A 444 21.06 3.76 -6.38
C ARG A 444 20.48 2.84 -5.30
N GLY A 445 21.24 2.66 -4.21
CA GLY A 445 20.84 1.91 -3.01
C GLY A 445 20.50 0.45 -3.28
N ALA A 446 19.59 -0.11 -2.47
CA ALA A 446 19.21 -1.53 -2.54
C ALA A 446 18.68 -1.91 -3.93
N GLN A 447 17.97 -0.99 -4.58
CA GLN A 447 17.47 -1.20 -5.94
C GLN A 447 18.57 -1.30 -7.00
N SER A 448 19.72 -0.66 -6.80
CA SER A 448 20.88 -0.82 -7.69
C SER A 448 21.49 -2.22 -7.58
N ALA A 449 21.60 -2.73 -6.35
CA ALA A 449 22.03 -4.10 -6.12
C ALA A 449 21.05 -5.11 -6.72
N LEU A 450 19.73 -4.91 -6.54
CA LEU A 450 18.68 -5.72 -7.17
C LEU A 450 18.75 -5.69 -8.70
N ARG A 451 19.08 -4.54 -9.28
CA ARG A 451 19.32 -4.42 -10.71
C ARG A 451 20.50 -5.30 -11.14
N GLY A 452 21.61 -5.26 -10.43
CA GLY A 452 22.77 -6.12 -10.68
C GLY A 452 22.42 -7.61 -10.59
N ILE A 453 21.73 -8.02 -9.52
CA ILE A 453 21.26 -9.39 -9.32
C ILE A 453 20.34 -9.83 -10.47
N ALA A 454 19.39 -8.98 -10.86
CA ALA A 454 18.46 -9.28 -11.94
C ALA A 454 19.16 -9.36 -13.31
N ASP A 455 20.11 -8.47 -13.60
CA ASP A 455 20.91 -8.51 -14.83
C ASP A 455 21.77 -9.78 -14.91
N GLU A 456 22.42 -10.17 -13.80
CA GLU A 456 23.21 -11.39 -13.71
C GLU A 456 22.35 -12.64 -13.90
N ALA A 457 21.22 -12.74 -13.17
CA ALA A 457 20.28 -13.84 -13.30
C ALA A 457 19.66 -13.92 -14.71
N CYS A 458 19.39 -12.78 -15.35
CA CYS A 458 18.95 -12.74 -16.74
C CYS A 458 20.02 -13.30 -17.68
N ALA A 459 21.29 -12.93 -17.49
CA ALA A 459 22.40 -13.39 -18.32
C ALA A 459 22.69 -14.88 -18.11
N GLU A 460 22.59 -15.38 -16.87
CA GLU A 460 22.71 -16.81 -16.55
C GLU A 460 21.60 -17.62 -17.21
N LEU A 461 20.33 -17.24 -16.99
CA LEU A 461 19.18 -17.94 -17.58
C LEU A 461 19.19 -17.93 -19.11
N THR A 462 19.66 -16.83 -19.72
CA THR A 462 19.80 -16.73 -21.19
C THR A 462 20.90 -17.67 -21.70
N ARG A 463 22.02 -17.81 -20.97
CA ARG A 463 23.09 -18.76 -21.31
C ARG A 463 22.65 -20.22 -21.18
N LEU A 464 21.74 -20.51 -20.25
CA LEU A 464 21.19 -21.84 -19.99
C LEU A 464 19.98 -22.19 -20.87
N ALA A 465 19.48 -21.26 -21.67
CA ALA A 465 18.42 -21.51 -22.62
C ALA A 465 19.01 -22.08 -23.92
N PRO A 466 18.46 -23.16 -24.49
CA PRO A 466 18.88 -23.64 -25.81
C PRO A 466 18.62 -22.55 -26.87
N ASP A 467 19.52 -22.41 -27.84
CA ASP A 467 19.39 -21.50 -29.00
C ASP A 467 18.04 -21.71 -29.69
N ASP A 468 17.39 -20.61 -30.07
CA ASP A 468 16.06 -20.51 -30.69
C ASP A 468 15.69 -21.72 -31.57
N GLY A 469 14.99 -22.68 -30.98
CA GLY A 469 14.16 -23.65 -31.67
C GLY A 469 12.72 -23.24 -31.46
N ASP A 470 12.02 -22.97 -32.56
CA ASP A 470 10.63 -22.51 -32.67
C ASP A 470 9.77 -22.64 -31.41
N GLU A 471 9.14 -21.52 -31.01
CA GLU A 471 8.05 -21.51 -30.02
C GLU A 471 7.09 -22.68 -30.34
N PRO A 472 6.90 -23.66 -29.43
CA PRO A 472 5.88 -24.65 -29.64
C PRO A 472 4.53 -23.95 -29.41
N SER A 473 3.93 -23.52 -30.51
CA SER A 473 2.49 -23.35 -30.61
C SER A 473 1.85 -24.73 -30.41
N GLY A 474 1.15 -24.90 -29.29
CA GLY A 474 0.50 -26.17 -28.96
C GLY A 474 -0.39 -26.00 -27.74
N VAL A 475 -1.62 -25.55 -28.00
CA VAL A 475 -2.74 -25.76 -27.08
C VAL A 475 -3.20 -27.20 -27.29
N ASP A 476 -3.22 -28.01 -26.26
CA ASP A 476 -4.15 -29.13 -26.15
C ASP A 476 -4.58 -29.28 -24.68
N ALA A 477 -5.88 -29.44 -24.48
CA ALA A 477 -6.57 -29.32 -23.20
C ALA A 477 -7.08 -30.68 -22.70
N ASP A 478 -7.03 -30.93 -21.39
CA ASP A 478 -8.22 -31.32 -20.58
C ASP A 478 -7.91 -31.40 -19.07
N LEU A 479 -8.96 -31.14 -18.28
CA LEU A 479 -8.96 -30.75 -16.86
C LEU A 479 -8.74 -31.92 -15.88
N GLY A 480 -7.55 -31.94 -15.27
CA GLY A 480 -7.25 -32.63 -14.02
C GLY A 480 -6.63 -31.64 -13.02
N ASP A 481 -7.23 -31.59 -11.83
CA ASP A 481 -7.00 -30.66 -10.71
C ASP A 481 -7.22 -29.16 -11.02
N LEU A 482 -8.34 -28.64 -10.52
CA LEU A 482 -8.85 -27.30 -10.82
C LEU A 482 -7.92 -26.20 -10.25
N ALA A 483 -7.32 -26.39 -9.07
CA ALA A 483 -6.37 -25.43 -8.48
C ALA A 483 -5.12 -25.29 -9.36
N LYS A 484 -4.53 -26.42 -9.76
CA LYS A 484 -3.37 -26.45 -10.67
C LYS A 484 -3.68 -25.83 -12.03
N SER A 485 -4.87 -26.05 -12.56
CA SER A 485 -5.33 -25.46 -13.82
C SER A 485 -5.54 -23.93 -13.71
N ILE A 486 -6.03 -23.44 -12.57
CA ILE A 486 -6.14 -22.00 -12.31
C ILE A 486 -4.74 -21.37 -12.13
N ASP A 487 -3.83 -22.04 -11.41
CA ASP A 487 -2.43 -21.62 -11.29
C ASP A 487 -1.78 -21.47 -12.66
N ASP A 488 -1.90 -22.48 -13.51
CA ASP A 488 -1.26 -22.50 -14.82
C ASP A 488 -1.91 -21.47 -15.78
N LEU A 489 -3.24 -21.26 -15.72
CA LEU A 489 -3.93 -20.19 -16.46
C LEU A 489 -3.51 -18.79 -16.01
N ILE A 490 -3.35 -18.57 -14.70
CA ILE A 490 -2.89 -17.30 -14.14
C ILE A 490 -1.43 -17.05 -14.54
N LEU A 491 -0.56 -18.07 -14.49
CA LEU A 491 0.82 -17.97 -14.95
C LEU A 491 0.90 -17.66 -16.46
N ILE A 492 0.06 -18.29 -17.28
CA ILE A 492 -0.06 -17.99 -18.72
C ILE A 492 -0.54 -16.55 -18.93
N ALA A 493 -1.51 -16.08 -18.14
CA ALA A 493 -2.02 -14.71 -18.22
C ALA A 493 -0.96 -13.66 -17.80
N ILE A 494 -0.20 -13.93 -16.74
CA ILE A 494 0.87 -13.07 -16.22
C ILE A 494 2.09 -13.06 -17.15
N SER A 495 2.31 -14.13 -17.90
CA SER A 495 3.46 -14.27 -18.80
C SER A 495 3.32 -13.46 -20.11
N ARG A 496 2.12 -12.95 -20.45
CA ARG A 496 1.88 -12.16 -21.67
C ARG A 496 2.26 -10.68 -21.52
N PRO A 497 2.82 -10.06 -22.58
CA PRO A 497 3.25 -8.68 -22.57
C PRO A 497 2.06 -7.75 -22.81
N ASN A 498 1.29 -7.44 -21.75
CA ASN A 498 0.59 -6.18 -21.54
C ASN A 498 -0.07 -6.21 -20.17
N ARG A 499 0.41 -5.33 -19.28
CA ARG A 499 0.09 -5.29 -17.84
C ARG A 499 -1.41 -5.19 -17.62
N PHE A 500 -2.00 -6.16 -16.92
CA PHE A 500 -3.30 -5.99 -16.32
C PHE A 500 -3.33 -4.69 -15.52
N SER A 501 -4.30 -3.84 -15.81
CA SER A 501 -4.63 -2.67 -14.99
C SER A 501 -5.01 -3.11 -13.58
N GLY A 502 -4.88 -2.20 -12.61
CA GLY A 502 -5.27 -2.51 -11.23
C GLY A 502 -6.74 -2.94 -11.08
N LYS A 503 -7.60 -2.57 -12.03
CA LYS A 503 -9.01 -3.00 -12.13
C LYS A 503 -9.13 -4.42 -12.66
N GLU A 504 -8.34 -4.80 -13.66
CA GLU A 504 -8.31 -6.17 -14.19
C GLU A 504 -7.71 -7.15 -13.18
N ILE A 505 -6.63 -6.78 -12.49
CA ILE A 505 -6.09 -7.58 -11.37
C ILE A 505 -7.15 -7.76 -10.28
N LYS A 506 -7.87 -6.67 -9.93
CA LYS A 506 -8.94 -6.75 -8.95
C LYS A 506 -10.03 -7.73 -9.37
N ARG A 507 -10.49 -7.66 -10.62
CA ARG A 507 -11.51 -8.57 -11.17
C ARG A 507 -11.03 -10.03 -11.22
N LEU A 508 -9.78 -10.25 -11.60
CA LEU A 508 -9.17 -11.58 -11.59
C LEU A 508 -9.12 -12.15 -10.17
N LEU A 509 -8.72 -11.36 -9.17
CA LEU A 509 -8.73 -11.77 -7.76
C LEU A 509 -10.16 -11.99 -7.24
N GLU A 510 -11.14 -11.16 -7.61
CA GLU A 510 -12.55 -11.33 -7.25
C GLU A 510 -13.15 -12.66 -7.77
N ILE A 511 -12.57 -13.24 -8.83
CA ILE A 511 -12.96 -14.53 -9.38
C ILE A 511 -12.12 -15.68 -8.79
N ALA A 512 -10.80 -15.49 -8.69
CA ALA A 512 -9.88 -16.54 -8.27
C ALA A 512 -9.90 -16.80 -6.75
N ASP A 513 -10.05 -15.76 -5.91
CA ASP A 513 -10.05 -15.91 -4.45
C ASP A 513 -11.18 -16.83 -3.94
N PRO A 514 -12.46 -16.66 -4.38
CA PRO A 514 -13.52 -17.59 -4.00
C PRO A 514 -13.21 -19.01 -4.48
N LEU A 515 -12.76 -19.19 -5.72
CA LEU A 515 -12.47 -20.51 -6.29
C LEU A 515 -11.37 -21.25 -5.49
N TYR A 516 -10.26 -20.59 -5.16
CA TYR A 516 -9.24 -21.19 -4.30
C TYR A 516 -9.77 -21.49 -2.90
N TYR A 517 -10.58 -20.60 -2.32
CA TYR A 517 -11.21 -20.85 -1.03
C TYR A 517 -12.11 -22.09 -1.07
N TYR A 518 -12.96 -22.24 -2.09
CA TYR A 518 -13.83 -23.42 -2.26
C TYR A 518 -13.02 -24.70 -2.46
N VAL A 519 -12.01 -24.69 -3.32
CA VAL A 519 -11.15 -25.86 -3.59
C VAL A 519 -10.34 -26.26 -2.36
N THR A 520 -9.70 -25.31 -1.68
CA THR A 520 -8.85 -25.59 -0.50
C THR A 520 -9.65 -25.93 0.76
N THR A 521 -10.90 -25.49 0.89
CA THR A 521 -11.76 -25.83 2.03
C THR A 521 -12.60 -27.08 1.83
N GLY A 522 -12.54 -27.72 0.65
CA GLY A 522 -13.26 -28.95 0.34
C GLY A 522 -14.79 -28.82 0.41
N ARG A 523 -15.32 -27.59 0.32
CA ARG A 523 -16.76 -27.32 0.29
C ARG A 523 -17.22 -27.30 -1.16
N ASN A 524 -18.08 -28.26 -1.53
CA ASN A 524 -18.71 -28.35 -2.86
C ASN A 524 -19.43 -27.07 -3.26
#